data_AF-A0AAV2SBZ5-F1
#
_entry.id   AF-A0AAV2SBZ5-F1
#
_cell.length_a   1.000
_cell.length_b   1.000
_cell.length_c   1.000
_cell.angle_alpha   90.00
_cell.angle_beta   90.00
_cell.angle_gamma   90.00
#
_symmetry.space_group_name_H-M   'P 1'
#
loop_
_entity.id
_entity.type
_entity.pdbx_description
1 polymer ?
#
loop_
_entity_poly.entity_id
_entity_poly.type
_entity_poly.pdbx_seq_one_letter_code
_entity_poly.pdbx_strand_id
1 'polypeptide(L)'
;IDQETLIRIGTMQSLWLPQKEKSQMEYQFDRSKFVDAIVRPSYRKKETFYVAKIFDKMNPLSEFPENKNMYKTYEEYYLKEYSARLTNKNQPLIEVKHIPKELNYIRRITTTSAKSNRNEPPRFVPE
;
A
#
# COMPACT_ATOMS: atom_id res chain seq x y z
N ILE A 1 32.54 28.98 -10.97
CA ILE A 1 32.08 27.61 -10.69
C ILE A 1 33.21 26.71 -11.17
N ASP A 2 33.83 25.98 -10.25
CA ASP A 2 35.00 25.14 -10.53
C ASP A 2 34.59 23.77 -11.11
N GLN A 3 35.54 23.04 -11.70
CA GLN A 3 35.27 21.75 -12.33
C GLN A 3 34.77 20.69 -11.35
N GLU A 4 35.21 20.66 -10.08
CA GLU A 4 34.64 19.75 -9.09
C GLU A 4 33.17 20.08 -8.82
N THR A 5 32.82 21.36 -8.74
CA THR A 5 31.42 21.76 -8.55
C THR A 5 30.53 21.38 -9.74
N LEU A 6 31.04 21.46 -10.97
CA LEU A 6 30.33 21.00 -12.18
C LEU A 6 30.15 19.47 -12.19
N ILE A 7 31.18 18.72 -11.81
CA ILE A 7 31.12 17.25 -11.70
C ILE A 7 30.10 16.84 -10.64
N ARG A 8 30.11 17.46 -9.45
CA ARG A 8 29.16 17.19 -8.37
C ARG A 8 27.71 17.40 -8.81
N ILE A 9 27.43 18.53 -9.47
CA ILE A 9 26.08 18.86 -9.97
C ILE A 9 25.65 17.85 -11.07
N GLY A 10 26.57 17.48 -11.97
CA GLY A 10 26.33 16.47 -13.00
C GLY A 10 26.00 15.09 -12.42
N THR A 11 26.76 14.63 -11.41
CA THR A 11 26.46 13.37 -10.70
C THR A 11 25.13 13.43 -9.93
N MET A 12 24.77 14.57 -9.33
CA MET A 12 23.49 14.71 -8.63
C MET A 12 22.28 14.71 -9.58
N GLN A 13 22.43 15.20 -10.82
CA GLN A 13 21.39 15.08 -11.85
C GLN A 13 21.20 13.63 -12.33
N SER A 14 22.28 12.84 -12.42
CA SER A 14 22.19 11.40 -12.77
C SER A 14 21.55 10.53 -11.68
N LEU A 15 21.53 10.98 -10.42
CA LEU A 15 20.80 10.32 -9.32
C LEU A 15 19.28 10.54 -9.39
N TRP A 16 18.81 11.52 -10.17
CA TRP A 16 17.40 11.81 -10.46
C TRP A 16 16.95 11.19 -11.79
N LEU A 17 17.55 10.07 -12.21
CA LEU A 17 16.86 9.20 -13.14
C LEU A 17 15.57 8.74 -12.46
N PRO A 18 14.37 8.98 -13.05
CA PRO A 18 13.18 8.31 -12.58
C PRO A 18 13.52 6.81 -12.56
N GLN A 19 13.25 6.13 -11.44
CA GLN A 19 13.40 4.67 -11.30
C GLN A 19 12.46 3.96 -12.28
N LYS A 20 12.75 4.06 -13.57
CA LYS A 20 12.01 3.47 -14.68
C LYS A 20 12.86 2.33 -15.21
N GLU A 21 13.19 1.43 -14.30
CA GLU A 21 13.72 0.09 -14.55
C GLU A 21 13.70 -0.63 -13.19
N LYS A 22 12.51 -0.75 -12.59
CA LYS A 22 12.29 -1.92 -11.73
C LYS A 22 12.33 -3.10 -12.68
N SER A 23 13.51 -3.69 -12.79
CA SER A 23 13.72 -5.04 -13.29
C SER A 23 12.59 -5.94 -12.80
N GLN A 24 12.20 -6.92 -13.62
CA GLN A 24 11.18 -7.95 -13.33
C GLN A 24 11.55 -8.84 -12.14
N MET A 25 12.07 -8.28 -11.05
CA MET A 25 12.28 -8.98 -9.80
C MET A 25 10.93 -9.16 -9.16
N GLU A 26 10.53 -10.43 -9.05
CA GLU A 26 9.34 -10.83 -8.33
C GLU A 26 9.36 -10.27 -6.92
N TYR A 27 8.24 -9.68 -6.49
CA TYR A 27 8.11 -9.16 -5.15
C TYR A 27 8.32 -10.27 -4.11
N GLN A 28 9.31 -10.12 -3.23
CA GLN A 28 9.52 -11.02 -2.10
C GLN A 28 8.88 -10.44 -0.84
N PHE A 29 7.84 -11.12 -0.35
CA PHE A 29 7.18 -10.74 0.89
C PHE A 29 8.07 -11.04 2.09
N ASP A 30 8.44 -10.00 2.83
CA ASP A 30 9.16 -10.12 4.10
C ASP A 30 8.24 -9.72 5.25
N ARG A 31 7.83 -10.72 6.02
CA ARG A 31 6.89 -10.57 7.15
C ARG A 31 7.37 -9.53 8.16
N SER A 32 8.67 -9.46 8.41
CA SER A 32 9.24 -8.60 9.45
C SER A 32 9.02 -7.11 9.16
N LYS A 33 8.84 -6.74 7.89
CA LYS A 33 8.57 -5.36 7.46
C LYS A 33 7.12 -4.93 7.67
N PHE A 34 6.21 -5.88 7.87
CA PHE A 34 4.77 -5.62 7.99
C PHE A 34 4.23 -5.83 9.40
N VAL A 35 4.99 -6.47 10.29
CA VAL A 35 4.64 -6.55 11.71
C VAL A 35 4.76 -5.16 12.34
N ASP A 36 3.70 -4.70 12.98
CA ASP A 36 3.57 -3.38 13.64
C ASP A 36 3.94 -2.19 12.74
N ALA A 37 3.74 -2.35 11.43
CA ALA A 37 4.13 -1.36 10.43
C ALA A 37 3.01 -0.39 10.08
N ILE A 38 3.41 0.80 9.64
CA ILE A 38 2.55 1.78 9.00
C ILE A 38 2.75 1.70 7.49
N VAL A 39 1.68 1.44 6.75
CA VAL A 39 1.71 1.28 5.30
C VAL A 39 0.97 2.40 4.59
N ARG A 40 1.50 2.74 3.40
CA ARG A 40 0.87 3.67 2.46
C ARG A 40 0.73 3.00 1.10
N PRO A 41 -0.49 2.86 0.58
CA PRO A 41 -0.70 2.30 -0.74
C PRO A 41 -0.11 3.22 -1.81
N SER A 42 0.72 2.66 -2.69
CA SER A 42 1.38 3.39 -3.78
C SER A 42 0.37 3.91 -4.82
N TYR A 43 -0.75 3.20 -4.97
CA TYR A 43 -1.78 3.44 -5.98
C TYR A 43 -2.79 4.54 -5.61
N ARG A 44 -2.79 5.06 -4.38
CA ARG A 44 -3.69 6.15 -3.97
C ARG A 44 -3.02 7.13 -3.03
N LYS A 45 -3.30 8.42 -3.22
CA LYS A 45 -2.69 9.49 -2.43
C LYS A 45 -3.44 9.68 -1.11
N LYS A 46 -2.70 10.04 -0.06
CA LYS A 46 -3.13 10.67 1.21
C LYS A 46 -3.54 9.76 2.37
N GLU A 47 -3.81 8.48 2.23
CA GLU A 47 -4.26 7.66 3.37
C GLU A 47 -3.11 6.85 3.99
N THR A 48 -3.12 6.75 5.32
CA THR A 48 -2.12 6.01 6.09
C THR A 48 -2.83 4.92 6.89
N PHE A 49 -2.25 3.71 6.90
CA PHE A 49 -2.86 2.57 7.56
C PHE A 49 -1.89 1.87 8.50
N TYR A 50 -2.41 1.31 9.58
CA TYR A 50 -1.70 0.40 10.46
C TYR A 50 -1.93 -1.03 10.01
N VAL A 51 -0.89 -1.85 9.96
CA VAL A 51 -1.04 -3.30 9.69
C VAL A 51 -1.51 -3.98 10.97
N ALA A 52 -2.74 -4.50 10.97
CA ALA A 52 -3.32 -5.18 12.12
C ALA A 52 -2.96 -6.67 12.15
N LYS A 53 -2.99 -7.34 10.99
CA LYS A 53 -2.77 -8.78 10.89
C LYS A 53 -2.26 -9.17 9.51
N ILE A 54 -1.48 -10.24 9.46
CA ILE A 54 -1.03 -10.87 8.21
C ILE A 54 -1.81 -12.18 8.03
N PHE A 55 -2.39 -12.37 6.86
CA PHE A 55 -3.20 -13.53 6.49
C PHE A 55 -2.45 -14.46 5.54
N ASP A 56 -1.71 -15.42 6.11
CA ASP A 56 -0.90 -16.38 5.36
C ASP A 56 -1.73 -17.36 4.50
N LYS A 57 -3.03 -17.52 4.80
CA LYS A 57 -3.94 -18.42 4.07
C LYS A 57 -4.64 -17.77 2.88
N MET A 58 -4.48 -16.46 2.72
CA MET A 58 -5.12 -15.70 1.64
C MET A 58 -4.05 -15.11 0.74
N ASN A 59 -4.38 -15.00 -0.54
CA ASN A 59 -3.49 -14.52 -1.58
C ASN A 59 -4.25 -13.55 -2.52
N PRO A 60 -3.55 -12.84 -3.43
CA PRO A 60 -4.17 -11.99 -4.44
C PRO A 60 -5.26 -12.65 -5.30
N LEU A 61 -5.24 -13.97 -5.44
CA LEU A 61 -6.24 -14.74 -6.19
C LEU A 61 -7.47 -15.11 -5.36
N SER A 62 -7.47 -14.82 -4.06
CA SER A 62 -8.59 -15.08 -3.16
C SER A 62 -9.79 -14.18 -3.47
N GLU A 63 -10.98 -14.62 -3.06
CA GLU A 63 -12.22 -13.88 -3.29
C GLU A 63 -12.18 -12.48 -2.66
N PHE A 64 -12.58 -11.49 -3.45
CA PHE A 64 -12.70 -10.11 -2.97
C PHE A 64 -14.02 -9.95 -2.17
N PRO A 65 -13.98 -9.49 -0.91
CA PRO A 65 -15.16 -9.47 -0.04
C PRO A 65 -16.15 -8.35 -0.40
N GLU A 66 -15.66 -7.24 -0.96
CA GLU A 66 -16.47 -6.06 -1.26
C GLU A 66 -16.97 -6.12 -2.71
N ASN A 67 -18.27 -5.94 -2.95
CA ASN A 67 -18.85 -5.93 -4.30
C ASN A 67 -18.47 -7.16 -5.15
N LYS A 68 -18.77 -8.37 -4.65
CA LYS A 68 -18.55 -9.66 -5.37
C LYS A 68 -19.04 -9.69 -6.82
N ASN A 69 -20.00 -8.84 -7.19
CA ASN A 69 -20.53 -8.75 -8.55
C ASN A 69 -19.61 -7.98 -9.51
N MET A 70 -18.72 -7.12 -9.00
CA MET A 70 -17.82 -6.26 -9.80
C MET A 70 -16.42 -6.86 -9.95
N TYR A 71 -15.90 -7.49 -8.88
CA TYR A 71 -14.55 -8.06 -8.82
C TYR A 71 -14.61 -9.45 -8.19
N LYS A 72 -13.97 -10.43 -8.83
CA LYS A 72 -13.88 -11.80 -8.30
C LYS A 72 -12.72 -11.94 -7.32
N THR A 73 -11.58 -11.34 -7.64
CA THR A 73 -10.33 -11.49 -6.87
C THR A 73 -9.69 -10.15 -6.56
N TYR A 74 -8.77 -10.14 -5.58
CA TYR A 74 -7.97 -8.94 -5.30
C TYR A 74 -7.14 -8.51 -6.51
N GLU A 75 -6.57 -9.46 -7.26
CA GLU A 75 -5.86 -9.17 -8.50
C GLU A 75 -6.73 -8.42 -9.51
N GLU A 76 -7.97 -8.88 -9.74
CA GLU A 76 -8.89 -8.20 -10.66
C GLU A 76 -9.23 -6.78 -10.20
N TYR A 77 -9.41 -6.57 -8.90
CA TYR A 77 -9.68 -5.26 -8.32
C TYR A 77 -8.51 -4.29 -8.59
N TYR A 78 -7.27 -4.70 -8.27
CA TYR A 78 -6.09 -3.87 -8.50
C TYR A 78 -5.83 -3.58 -9.97
N LEU A 79 -6.08 -4.57 -10.84
CA LEU A 79 -5.93 -4.42 -12.28
C LEU A 79 -6.98 -3.49 -12.89
N LYS A 80 -8.26 -3.65 -12.54
CA LYS A 80 -9.35 -2.85 -13.12
C LYS A 80 -9.35 -1.41 -12.61
N GLU A 81 -9.24 -1.20 -11.30
CA GLU A 81 -9.39 0.13 -10.73
C GLU A 81 -8.13 0.99 -10.79
N TYR A 82 -6.96 0.35 -10.72
CA TYR A 82 -5.70 1.06 -10.63
C TYR A 82 -4.71 0.71 -11.75
N SER A 83 -5.07 -0.20 -12.66
CA SER A 83 -4.16 -0.72 -13.70
C SER A 83 -2.85 -1.28 -13.12
N ALA A 84 -2.89 -1.73 -11.86
CA ALA A 84 -1.74 -2.27 -11.15
C ALA A 84 -1.65 -3.78 -11.38
N ARG A 85 -0.51 -4.23 -11.94
CA ARG A 85 -0.23 -5.65 -12.14
C ARG A 85 0.64 -6.17 -11.00
N LEU A 86 0.16 -7.22 -10.34
CA LEU A 86 0.90 -7.89 -9.28
C LEU A 86 1.90 -8.88 -9.88
N THR A 87 3.13 -8.88 -9.39
CA THR A 87 4.16 -9.84 -9.80
C THR A 87 4.05 -11.12 -8.99
N ASN A 88 3.82 -11.02 -7.68
CA ASN A 88 3.72 -12.18 -6.80
C ASN A 88 2.25 -12.49 -6.46
N LYS A 89 1.72 -13.58 -7.03
CA LYS A 89 0.32 -14.01 -6.78
C LYS A 89 0.15 -14.90 -5.55
N ASN A 90 1.24 -15.34 -4.93
CA ASN A 90 1.26 -16.22 -3.77
C ASN A 90 1.55 -15.48 -2.45
N GLN A 91 1.78 -14.16 -2.51
CA GLN A 91 2.03 -13.35 -1.33
C GLN A 91 0.80 -13.33 -0.40
N PRO A 92 0.99 -13.25 0.92
CA PRO A 92 -0.11 -13.16 1.87
C PRO A 92 -0.79 -11.79 1.82
N LEU A 93 -2.07 -11.74 2.21
CA LEU A 93 -2.79 -10.47 2.38
C LEU A 93 -2.54 -9.86 3.76
N ILE A 94 -2.61 -8.53 3.85
CA ILE A 94 -2.50 -7.81 5.12
C ILE A 94 -3.81 -7.12 5.47
N GLU A 95 -4.30 -7.36 6.69
CA GLU A 95 -5.40 -6.58 7.27
C GLU A 95 -4.87 -5.24 7.74
N VAL A 96 -5.58 -4.18 7.38
CA VAL A 96 -5.15 -2.83 7.73
C VAL A 96 -6.26 -2.03 8.41
N LYS A 97 -5.86 -1.14 9.31
CA LYS A 97 -6.74 -0.20 10.00
C LYS A 97 -6.40 1.23 9.59
N HIS A 98 -7.41 2.01 9.26
CA HIS A 98 -7.21 3.41 8.87
C HIS A 98 -6.68 4.23 10.05
N ILE A 99 -5.59 4.98 9.83
CA ILE A 99 -5.07 5.95 10.80
C ILE A 99 -5.47 7.35 10.30
N PRO A 100 -6.35 8.07 11.02
CA PRO A 100 -6.66 9.45 10.69
C PRO A 100 -5.40 10.32 10.72
N LYS A 101 -5.30 11.27 9.79
CA LYS A 101 -4.18 12.23 9.76
C LYS A 101 -4.14 13.15 10.97
N GLU A 102 -5.31 13.49 11.49
CA GLU A 102 -5.48 14.36 12.64
C GLU A 102 -6.02 13.51 13.79
N LEU A 103 -5.14 13.09 14.70
CA LEU A 103 -5.56 12.59 16.01
C LEU A 103 -5.37 13.72 17.02
N ASN A 104 -6.47 14.21 17.59
CA ASN A 104 -6.39 15.10 18.73
C ASN A 104 -6.37 14.26 20.01
N TYR A 105 -5.19 13.96 20.53
CA TYR A 105 -5.00 13.15 21.75
C TYR A 105 -5.45 13.84 23.05
N ILE A 106 -5.85 15.11 22.96
CA ILE A 106 -6.07 15.98 24.13
C ILE A 106 -7.55 16.37 24.28
N ARG A 107 -8.37 16.24 23.22
CA ARG A 107 -9.80 16.55 23.28
C ARG A 107 -10.65 15.29 23.37
N ARG A 108 -11.64 15.31 24.25
CA ARG A 108 -12.70 14.29 24.31
C ARG A 108 -13.41 14.27 22.95
N ILE A 109 -13.31 13.16 22.23
CA ILE A 109 -14.03 12.96 20.98
C ILE A 109 -15.52 12.87 21.33
N THR A 110 -16.28 13.93 21.07
CA THR A 110 -17.75 13.89 21.08
C THR A 110 -18.18 13.28 19.75
N THR A 111 -18.43 11.97 19.74
CA THR A 111 -18.77 11.23 18.53
C THR A 111 -20.13 11.67 17.98
N THR A 112 -20.12 12.55 16.97
CA THR A 112 -21.18 12.65 15.96
C THR A 112 -20.53 12.50 14.59
N SER A 113 -20.15 11.28 14.24
CA SER A 113 -19.86 10.94 12.85
C SER A 113 -20.34 9.52 12.58
N ALA A 114 -21.18 9.43 11.55
CA ALA A 114 -21.98 8.28 11.18
C ALA A 114 -21.13 7.00 11.07
N LYS A 115 -21.68 5.89 11.59
CA LYS A 115 -21.21 4.53 11.31
C LYS A 115 -21.13 4.35 9.79
N SER A 116 -19.93 4.37 9.24
CA SER A 116 -19.68 3.84 7.90
C SER A 116 -19.94 2.33 7.98
N ASN A 117 -20.90 1.83 7.20
CA ASN A 117 -21.26 0.42 7.04
C ASN A 117 -20.11 -0.41 6.42
N ARG A 118 -18.94 -0.44 7.05
CA ARG A 118 -17.83 -1.31 6.67
C ARG A 118 -17.61 -2.30 7.80
N ASN A 119 -18.31 -3.43 7.73
CA ASN A 119 -18.30 -4.44 8.79
C ASN A 119 -16.98 -5.21 8.89
N GLU A 120 -16.09 -5.10 7.88
CA GLU A 120 -14.77 -5.72 7.91
C GLU A 120 -13.65 -4.72 7.60
N PRO A 121 -12.49 -4.81 8.30
CA PRO A 121 -11.32 -4.01 7.98
C PRO A 121 -10.83 -4.33 6.55
N PRO A 122 -10.36 -3.31 5.80
CA PRO A 122 -9.84 -3.56 4.46
C PRO A 122 -8.59 -4.45 4.50
N ARG A 123 -8.44 -5.29 3.48
CA ARG A 123 -7.25 -6.13 3.27
C ARG A 123 -6.51 -5.66 2.04
N PHE A 124 -5.19 -5.52 2.13
CA PHE A 124 -4.33 -5.09 1.02
C PHE A 124 -3.38 -6.19 0.59
N VAL A 125 -2.94 -6.07 -0.66
CA VAL A 125 -1.78 -6.78 -1.19
C VAL A 125 -0.52 -5.95 -0.85
N PRO A 126 0.52 -6.53 -0.22
CA PRO A 126 1.74 -5.83 0.22
C PRO A 126 2.64 -5.20 -0.86
N GLU A 127 2.47 -5.59 -2.13
CA GLU A 127 3.19 -5.07 -3.31
C GLU A 127 2.68 -3.69 -3.78
#